data_AF-A0A503KWT7-F1
#
_entry.id   AF-A0A503KWT7-F1
#
_cell.length_a   1.000
_cell.length_b   1.000
_cell.length_c   1.000
_cell.angle_alpha   90.00
_cell.angle_beta   90.00
_cell.angle_gamma   90.00
#
_symmetry.space_group_name_H-M   'P 1'
#
loop_
_entity.id
_entity.type
_entity.pdbx_description
1 polymer ?
#
loop_
_entity_poly.entity_id
_entity_poly.type
_entity_poly.pdbx_seq_one_letter_code
_entity_poly.pdbx_strand_id
1 'polypeptide(L)'
;MAKIRRIGKRFPDYGWSWPTGSLDQLLKAALLPDEEAARFCAERWLDENDIDRVSFREHRLLAAISDRFGRKLAGHAVYPRLVGLQKMLWTKSRMAMREAEPALKAMADAGCAVMLIKGASRIALDAAAQRGRVAHDIDILVRPDDMQPAFDVLRDRGWQIATGVSPQYLRTRLASLRSMNFFKGNYGDIDLHQLAYDGSQQNAEDDLAIWRRAIAARFSDVSVVVPSPADRIALAIAHGGLDAHTHSDWLVDCTVAIEGGDVDWALLLDVIARRGLAVAAAVALSYLALEIGIAVPETVLAQVVDMADRRGAARLSSVLQAKPRTDFGALTWLSRGFAKQLRLRRKKGRLKQTEPNIVWRGKSMTAKAAGGPAPFVLSQALDEPQGEAGEMMLDLVVRIVVPPVRRRIEMEINAGDRHVARLRSMAISRSGGERMLHFRGKVKLERTGRSLVLEARPSRQFRVWDNEQAVATYGALPFQLVSARFSPTG
;
A
#
# COMPACT_ATOMS: atom_id res chain seq x y z
N MET A 1 33.08 9.19 -24.32
CA MET A 1 31.82 9.16 -23.53
C MET A 1 31.00 7.97 -23.98
N ALA A 2 30.49 7.16 -23.06
CA ALA A 2 29.63 6.02 -23.42
C ALA A 2 28.32 6.55 -24.03
N LYS A 3 28.02 6.13 -25.26
CA LYS A 3 26.75 6.42 -25.93
C LYS A 3 25.73 5.35 -25.60
N ILE A 4 24.47 5.73 -25.49
CA ILE A 4 23.40 4.76 -25.34
C ILE A 4 23.31 3.88 -26.60
N ARG A 5 23.17 2.56 -26.43
CA ARG A 5 22.83 1.69 -27.57
C ARG A 5 21.41 2.00 -28.04
N ARG A 6 21.11 1.71 -29.30
CA ARG A 6 19.74 1.81 -29.83
C ARG A 6 18.79 0.95 -29.00
N ILE A 7 17.67 1.53 -28.56
CA ILE A 7 16.58 0.84 -27.87
C ILE A 7 15.46 0.55 -28.87
N GLY A 8 15.23 -0.72 -29.16
CA GLY A 8 14.14 -1.20 -30.02
C GLY A 8 12.83 -1.38 -29.26
N LYS A 9 11.72 -1.41 -30.01
CA LYS A 9 10.35 -1.69 -29.50
C LYS A 9 9.97 -3.18 -29.51
N ARG A 10 10.93 -4.07 -29.76
CA ARG A 10 10.72 -5.53 -29.82
C ARG A 10 11.31 -6.20 -28.59
N PHE A 11 10.64 -7.24 -28.07
CA PHE A 11 11.17 -8.04 -26.97
C PHE A 11 12.50 -8.70 -27.37
N PRO A 12 13.53 -8.72 -26.51
CA PRO A 12 13.52 -8.34 -25.09
C PRO A 12 14.01 -6.92 -24.78
N ASP A 13 13.99 -6.01 -25.74
CA ASP A 13 14.51 -4.66 -25.52
C ASP A 13 13.55 -3.77 -24.71
N TYR A 14 14.07 -2.72 -24.08
CA TYR A 14 13.34 -1.93 -23.09
C TYR A 14 12.16 -1.18 -23.69
N GLY A 15 12.26 -0.77 -24.97
CA GLY A 15 11.19 -0.09 -25.68
C GLY A 15 9.94 -0.93 -25.91
N TRP A 16 10.05 -2.26 -25.80
CA TRP A 16 8.88 -3.15 -25.86
C TRP A 16 7.97 -3.02 -24.63
N SER A 17 8.53 -2.56 -23.51
CA SER A 17 7.82 -2.36 -22.24
C SER A 17 7.38 -0.91 -22.04
N TRP A 18 7.65 -0.02 -22.99
CA TRP A 18 7.13 1.34 -22.93
C TRP A 18 5.59 1.34 -22.97
N PRO A 19 4.95 2.36 -22.37
CA PRO A 19 3.53 2.62 -22.56
C PRO A 19 3.15 2.62 -24.04
N THR A 20 1.97 2.07 -24.36
CA THR A 20 1.40 2.14 -25.72
C THR A 20 -0.09 2.51 -25.65
N GLY A 21 -0.69 2.84 -26.80
CA GLY A 21 -2.12 3.13 -26.94
C GLY A 21 -2.59 4.30 -26.08
N SER A 22 -3.78 4.15 -25.50
CA SER A 22 -4.46 5.15 -24.66
C SER A 22 -3.58 5.69 -23.52
N LEU A 23 -2.75 4.84 -22.91
CA LEU A 23 -1.87 5.28 -21.82
C LEU A 23 -0.70 6.15 -22.31
N ASP A 24 -0.05 5.77 -23.41
CA ASP A 24 1.04 6.56 -24.02
C ASP A 24 0.54 7.95 -24.42
N GLN A 25 -0.66 8.01 -24.98
CA GLN A 25 -1.28 9.27 -25.38
C GLN A 25 -1.56 10.20 -24.19
N LEU A 26 -2.08 9.68 -23.07
CA LEU A 26 -2.25 10.48 -21.84
C LEU A 26 -0.91 10.94 -21.26
N LEU A 27 0.11 10.09 -21.29
CA LEU A 27 1.45 10.46 -20.83
C LEU A 27 2.06 11.55 -21.71
N LYS A 28 1.93 11.44 -23.03
CA LYS A 28 2.36 12.48 -23.98
C LYS A 28 1.59 13.79 -23.78
N ALA A 29 0.28 13.72 -23.59
CA ALA A 29 -0.55 14.87 -23.25
C ALA A 29 -0.09 15.56 -21.95
N ALA A 30 0.31 14.77 -20.95
CA ALA A 30 0.79 15.31 -19.68
C ALA A 30 2.24 15.84 -19.76
N LEU A 31 3.12 15.20 -20.53
CA LEU A 31 4.58 15.34 -20.35
C LEU A 31 5.36 15.87 -21.56
N LEU A 32 4.82 15.88 -22.77
CA LEU A 32 5.58 16.38 -23.94
C LEU A 32 6.01 17.84 -23.70
N PRO A 33 7.27 18.23 -23.95
CA PRO A 33 7.71 19.62 -23.81
C PRO A 33 7.01 20.56 -24.80
N ASP A 34 6.80 20.09 -26.03
CA ASP A 34 6.05 20.83 -27.05
C ASP A 34 4.57 20.92 -26.65
N GLU A 35 4.11 22.15 -26.42
CA GLU A 35 2.78 22.40 -25.89
C GLU A 35 1.66 22.07 -26.89
N GLU A 36 1.88 22.31 -28.18
CA GLU A 36 0.89 22.03 -29.23
C GLU A 36 0.75 20.52 -29.45
N ALA A 37 1.86 19.79 -29.52
CA ALA A 37 1.87 18.33 -29.64
C ALA A 37 1.25 17.66 -28.41
N ALA A 38 1.54 18.17 -27.21
CA ALA A 38 0.92 17.71 -25.96
C ALA A 38 -0.59 17.94 -26.00
N ARG A 39 -1.03 19.14 -26.40
CA ARG A 39 -2.45 19.49 -26.49
C ARG A 39 -3.18 18.61 -27.51
N PHE A 40 -2.59 18.41 -28.69
CA PHE A 40 -3.15 17.53 -29.71
C PHE A 40 -3.37 16.10 -29.18
N CYS A 41 -2.40 15.57 -28.42
CA CYS A 41 -2.55 14.27 -27.77
C CYS A 41 -3.71 14.26 -26.76
N ALA A 42 -3.88 15.34 -25.98
CA ALA A 42 -4.97 15.50 -25.02
C ALA A 42 -6.34 15.51 -25.71
N GLU A 43 -6.54 16.40 -26.70
CA GLU A 43 -7.81 16.55 -27.42
C GLU A 43 -8.19 15.23 -28.11
N ARG A 44 -7.25 14.62 -28.84
CA ARG A 44 -7.50 13.34 -29.49
C ARG A 44 -7.91 12.25 -28.49
N TRP A 45 -7.33 12.24 -27.28
CA TRP A 45 -7.66 11.21 -26.30
C TRP A 45 -9.07 11.40 -25.76
N LEU A 46 -9.43 12.65 -25.52
CA LEU A 46 -10.75 13.05 -25.04
C LEU A 46 -11.85 12.78 -26.08
N ASP A 47 -11.54 12.84 -27.37
CA ASP A 47 -12.46 12.46 -28.45
C ASP A 47 -12.65 10.93 -28.55
N GLU A 48 -11.59 10.16 -28.28
CA GLU A 48 -11.60 8.69 -28.41
C GLU A 48 -12.12 7.96 -27.15
N ASN A 49 -12.27 8.63 -26.01
CA ASN A 49 -12.57 8.00 -24.72
C ASN A 49 -13.67 8.70 -23.92
N ASP A 50 -14.59 7.90 -23.37
CA ASP A 50 -15.61 8.38 -22.44
C ASP A 50 -15.02 8.55 -21.03
N ILE A 51 -14.88 9.81 -20.60
CA ILE A 51 -14.32 10.19 -19.30
C ILE A 51 -15.11 9.67 -18.10
N ASP A 52 -16.38 9.29 -18.26
CA ASP A 52 -17.19 8.71 -17.19
C ASP A 52 -16.89 7.22 -16.96
N ARG A 53 -16.15 6.59 -17.87
CA ARG A 53 -15.78 5.16 -17.82
C ARG A 53 -14.31 4.91 -17.54
N VAL A 54 -13.53 5.95 -17.28
CA VAL A 54 -12.08 5.85 -17.14
C VAL A 54 -11.70 5.25 -15.80
N SER A 55 -10.59 4.52 -15.81
CA SER A 55 -10.02 3.94 -14.61
C SER A 55 -9.39 5.00 -13.70
N PHE A 56 -9.18 4.64 -12.44
CA PHE A 56 -8.57 5.54 -11.45
C PHE A 56 -7.18 6.08 -11.87
N ARG A 57 -6.38 5.30 -12.59
CA ARG A 57 -5.07 5.75 -13.11
C ARG A 57 -5.21 6.86 -14.16
N GLU A 58 -6.25 6.81 -14.99
CA GLU A 58 -6.51 7.78 -16.05
C GLU A 58 -7.01 9.08 -15.43
N HIS A 59 -7.87 9.02 -14.40
CA HIS A 59 -8.27 10.21 -13.62
C HIS A 59 -7.08 11.03 -13.12
N ARG A 60 -5.99 10.37 -12.68
CA ARG A 60 -4.80 11.06 -12.15
C ARG A 60 -4.02 11.78 -13.25
N LEU A 61 -3.92 11.22 -14.46
CA LEU A 61 -3.30 11.89 -15.60
C LEU A 61 -4.21 13.00 -16.16
N LEU A 62 -5.53 12.79 -16.19
CA LEU A 62 -6.49 13.81 -16.58
C LEU A 62 -6.46 15.03 -15.65
N ALA A 63 -6.22 14.85 -14.35
CA ALA A 63 -6.00 15.96 -13.43
C ALA A 63 -4.76 16.79 -13.81
N ALA A 64 -3.65 16.12 -14.16
CA ALA A 64 -2.43 16.80 -14.62
C ALA A 64 -2.63 17.53 -15.95
N ILE A 65 -3.36 16.92 -16.90
CA ILE A 65 -3.70 17.52 -18.20
C ILE A 65 -4.62 18.73 -18.00
N SER A 66 -5.63 18.62 -17.13
CA SER A 66 -6.54 19.73 -16.82
C SER A 66 -5.80 20.90 -16.17
N ASP A 67 -4.86 20.63 -15.26
CA ASP A 67 -4.02 21.67 -14.64
C ASP A 67 -3.10 22.34 -15.67
N ARG A 68 -2.48 21.53 -16.54
CA ARG A 68 -1.56 21.99 -17.58
C ARG A 68 -2.22 22.92 -18.60
N PHE A 69 -3.36 22.51 -19.17
CA PHE A 69 -3.98 23.27 -20.27
C PHE A 69 -5.05 24.25 -19.80
N GLY A 70 -5.75 23.95 -18.70
CA GLY A 70 -6.83 24.79 -18.18
C GLY A 70 -7.77 25.28 -19.28
N ARG A 71 -7.96 26.60 -19.37
CA ARG A 71 -8.86 27.24 -20.35
C ARG A 71 -8.48 27.00 -21.82
N LYS A 72 -7.26 26.53 -22.13
CA LYS A 72 -6.88 26.18 -23.52
C LYS A 72 -7.74 25.04 -24.07
N LEU A 73 -8.33 24.21 -23.21
CA LEU A 73 -9.30 23.16 -23.58
C LEU A 73 -10.76 23.65 -23.56
N ALA A 74 -11.05 24.94 -23.32
CA ALA A 74 -12.42 25.42 -23.10
C ALA A 74 -13.38 25.21 -24.29
N GLY A 75 -12.85 25.12 -25.51
CA GLY A 75 -13.63 24.81 -26.71
C GLY A 75 -14.03 23.34 -26.86
N HIS A 76 -13.46 22.44 -26.06
CA HIS A 76 -13.75 21.01 -26.15
C HIS A 76 -15.02 20.66 -25.37
N ALA A 77 -15.91 19.86 -25.98
CA ALA A 77 -17.18 19.47 -25.38
C ALA A 77 -17.07 18.86 -23.96
N VAL A 78 -15.98 18.16 -23.66
CA VAL A 78 -15.78 17.47 -22.37
C VAL A 78 -15.13 18.36 -21.30
N TYR A 79 -14.69 19.57 -21.65
CA TYR A 79 -13.97 20.46 -20.73
C TYR A 79 -14.72 20.76 -19.42
N PRO A 80 -16.05 21.04 -19.40
CA PRO A 80 -16.78 21.26 -18.15
C PRO A 80 -16.67 20.07 -17.19
N ARG A 81 -16.65 18.85 -17.74
CA ARG A 81 -16.54 17.62 -16.96
C ARG A 81 -15.11 17.40 -16.45
N LEU A 82 -14.08 17.73 -17.23
CA LEU A 82 -12.68 17.76 -16.77
C LEU A 82 -12.49 18.73 -15.60
N VAL A 83 -13.05 19.94 -15.69
CA VAL A 83 -13.03 20.92 -14.60
C VAL A 83 -13.74 20.35 -13.36
N GLY A 84 -14.88 19.67 -13.53
CA GLY A 84 -15.60 18.99 -12.45
C GLY A 84 -14.76 17.89 -11.79
N LEU A 85 -14.10 17.05 -12.60
CA LEU A 85 -13.19 16.01 -12.13
C LEU A 85 -12.02 16.60 -11.34
N GLN A 86 -11.35 17.63 -11.89
CA GLN A 86 -10.24 18.31 -11.22
C GLN A 86 -10.67 18.89 -9.87
N LYS A 87 -11.81 19.60 -9.83
CA LYS A 87 -12.38 20.15 -8.57
C LYS A 87 -12.68 19.05 -7.55
N MET A 88 -13.30 17.95 -7.98
CA MET A 88 -13.63 16.82 -7.11
C MET A 88 -12.37 16.19 -6.52
N LEU A 89 -11.36 15.94 -7.35
CA LEU A 89 -10.10 15.32 -6.96
C LEU A 89 -9.27 16.24 -6.03
N TRP A 90 -9.15 17.52 -6.38
CA TRP A 90 -8.50 18.52 -5.54
C TRP A 90 -9.19 18.64 -4.17
N THR A 91 -10.52 18.69 -4.14
CA THR A 91 -11.30 18.74 -2.89
C THR A 91 -11.05 17.50 -2.04
N LYS A 92 -11.08 16.30 -2.64
CA LYS A 92 -10.77 15.05 -1.93
C LYS A 92 -9.36 15.07 -1.35
N SER A 93 -8.37 15.54 -2.10
CA SER A 93 -6.99 15.66 -1.62
C SER A 93 -6.89 16.63 -0.44
N ARG A 94 -7.53 17.82 -0.50
CA ARG A 94 -7.55 18.77 0.62
C ARG A 94 -8.21 18.20 1.87
N MET A 95 -9.32 17.48 1.72
CA MET A 95 -9.98 16.85 2.85
C MET A 95 -9.10 15.75 3.47
N ALA A 96 -8.43 14.93 2.65
CA ALA A 96 -7.49 13.91 3.13
C ALA A 96 -6.32 14.54 3.90
N MET A 97 -5.74 15.63 3.37
CA MET A 97 -4.67 16.39 4.04
C MET A 97 -5.13 16.96 5.38
N ARG A 98 -6.29 17.62 5.42
CA ARG A 98 -6.86 18.20 6.63
C ARG A 98 -7.12 17.13 7.71
N GLU A 99 -7.58 15.95 7.33
CA GLU A 99 -7.77 14.83 8.26
C GLU A 99 -6.43 14.27 8.76
N ALA A 100 -5.40 14.21 7.91
CA ALA A 100 -4.07 13.68 8.24
C ALA A 100 -3.25 14.64 9.13
N GLU A 101 -3.38 15.94 8.94
CA GLU A 101 -2.55 16.98 9.57
C GLU A 101 -2.46 16.87 11.11
N PRO A 102 -3.56 16.67 11.88
CA PRO A 102 -3.47 16.50 13.33
C PRO A 102 -2.66 15.26 13.76
N ALA A 103 -2.65 14.20 12.96
CA ALA A 103 -1.84 13.02 13.24
C ALA A 103 -0.36 13.26 12.90
N LEU A 104 -0.07 13.91 11.77
CA LEU A 104 1.30 14.29 11.40
C LEU A 104 1.92 15.22 12.43
N LYS A 105 1.17 16.23 12.88
CA LYS A 105 1.60 17.15 13.94
C LYS A 105 1.91 16.39 15.23
N ALA A 106 1.03 15.48 15.63
CA ALA A 106 1.23 14.70 16.84
C ALA A 106 2.43 13.74 16.77
N MET A 107 2.72 13.17 15.60
CA MET A 107 3.94 12.40 15.38
C MET A 107 5.18 13.28 15.56
N ALA A 108 5.20 14.46 14.93
CA ALA A 108 6.30 15.41 15.05
C ALA A 108 6.49 15.90 16.50
N ASP A 109 5.40 16.25 17.20
CA ASP A 109 5.41 16.67 18.60
C ASP A 109 5.88 15.54 19.55
N ALA A 110 5.69 14.27 19.15
CA ALA A 110 6.21 13.09 19.86
C ALA A 110 7.68 12.75 19.52
N GLY A 111 8.34 13.59 18.71
CA GLY A 111 9.74 13.39 18.30
C GLY A 111 9.92 12.43 17.12
N CYS A 112 8.84 11.92 16.51
CA CYS A 112 8.94 11.07 15.33
C CYS A 112 9.28 11.93 14.10
N ALA A 113 10.37 11.62 13.42
CA ALA A 113 10.67 12.24 12.14
C ALA A 113 9.69 11.70 11.08
N VAL A 114 8.93 12.60 10.46
CA VAL A 114 7.92 12.27 9.43
C VAL A 114 8.49 12.59 8.06
N MET A 115 8.72 11.57 7.24
CA MET A 115 9.09 11.75 5.83
C MET A 115 7.87 11.52 4.94
N LEU A 116 7.46 12.53 4.18
CA LEU A 116 6.43 12.34 3.15
C LEU A 116 7.07 11.77 1.90
N ILE A 117 6.46 10.73 1.33
CA ILE A 117 6.93 10.07 0.11
C ILE A 117 5.83 10.11 -0.97
N LYS A 118 6.19 9.70 -2.19
CA LYS A 118 5.28 9.69 -3.37
C LYS A 118 4.58 11.04 -3.57
N GLY A 119 3.28 11.05 -3.90
CA GLY A 119 2.52 12.26 -4.22
C GLY A 119 2.51 13.31 -3.09
N ALA A 120 2.49 12.88 -1.82
CA ALA A 120 2.51 13.79 -0.68
C ALA A 120 3.83 14.58 -0.60
N SER A 121 4.96 13.96 -0.99
CA SER A 121 6.26 14.64 -1.03
C SER A 121 6.30 15.80 -2.02
N ARG A 122 5.59 15.69 -3.15
CA ARG A 122 5.49 16.75 -4.16
C ARG A 122 4.69 17.93 -3.62
N ILE A 123 3.57 17.66 -2.96
CA ILE A 123 2.71 18.70 -2.35
C ILE A 123 3.44 19.42 -1.21
N ALA A 124 4.30 18.72 -0.46
CA ALA A 124 5.08 19.32 0.63
C ALA A 124 6.21 20.26 0.14
N LEU A 125 6.71 20.06 -1.08
CA LEU A 125 7.71 20.94 -1.69
C LEU A 125 7.06 22.11 -2.43
N ASP A 126 5.91 21.86 -3.06
CA ASP A 126 5.13 22.87 -3.76
C ASP A 126 3.63 22.64 -3.52
N ALA A 127 3.02 23.51 -2.71
CA ALA A 127 1.59 23.44 -2.42
C ALA A 127 0.73 23.63 -3.69
N ALA A 128 1.22 24.32 -4.72
CA ALA A 128 0.49 24.52 -5.97
C ALA A 128 0.37 23.23 -6.79
N ALA A 129 1.30 22.28 -6.60
CA ALA A 129 1.27 20.97 -7.25
C ALA A 129 0.01 20.15 -6.94
N GLN A 130 -0.73 20.49 -5.88
CA GLN A 130 -1.99 19.84 -5.52
C GLN A 130 -3.04 19.89 -6.64
N ARG A 131 -3.01 20.89 -7.53
CA ARG A 131 -3.99 21.04 -8.62
C ARG A 131 -3.84 19.98 -9.72
N GLY A 132 -2.60 19.57 -10.01
CA GLY A 132 -2.27 18.55 -11.01
C GLY A 132 -1.95 17.18 -10.42
N ARG A 133 -1.79 17.07 -9.09
CA ARG A 133 -1.44 15.82 -8.40
C ARG A 133 -2.37 15.55 -7.23
N VAL A 134 -3.18 14.50 -7.36
CA VAL A 134 -4.07 14.05 -6.29
C VAL A 134 -3.33 13.08 -5.37
N ALA A 135 -3.19 13.43 -4.10
CA ALA A 135 -2.86 12.51 -3.03
C ALA A 135 -4.18 12.01 -2.42
N HIS A 136 -4.57 10.78 -2.75
CA HIS A 136 -5.74 10.12 -2.17
C HIS A 136 -5.41 9.51 -0.80
N ASP A 137 -4.20 8.97 -0.71
CA ASP A 137 -3.49 8.48 0.46
C ASP A 137 -2.31 9.41 0.77
N ILE A 138 -2.06 9.63 2.06
CA ILE A 138 -0.84 10.28 2.53
C ILE A 138 0.16 9.20 2.90
N ASP A 139 1.12 8.97 2.00
CA ASP A 139 2.22 8.04 2.26
C ASP A 139 3.28 8.68 3.17
N ILE A 140 3.46 8.07 4.34
CA ILE A 140 4.42 8.51 5.35
C ILE A 140 5.47 7.42 5.53
N LEU A 141 6.75 7.80 5.53
CA LEU A 141 7.83 6.97 6.01
C LEU A 141 8.29 7.46 7.38
N VAL A 142 8.37 6.55 8.34
CA VAL A 142 8.98 6.75 9.65
C VAL A 142 10.21 5.86 9.80
N ARG A 143 11.10 6.14 10.74
CA ARG A 143 12.19 5.22 11.05
C ARG A 143 11.61 3.95 11.70
N PRO A 144 12.26 2.77 11.55
CA PRO A 144 11.79 1.55 12.20
C PRO A 144 11.56 1.70 13.71
N ASP A 145 12.43 2.45 14.40
CA ASP A 145 12.31 2.71 15.84
C ASP A 145 11.12 3.63 16.19
N ASP A 146 10.70 4.49 15.25
CA ASP A 146 9.54 5.39 15.39
C ASP A 146 8.22 4.72 15.00
N MET A 147 8.25 3.48 14.49
CA MET A 147 7.06 2.80 13.98
C MET A 147 6.01 2.56 15.07
N GLN A 148 6.43 2.18 16.27
CA GLN A 148 5.50 1.97 17.39
C GLN A 148 4.91 3.29 17.91
N PRO A 149 5.72 4.34 18.20
CA PRO A 149 5.18 5.65 18.53
C PRO A 149 4.20 6.20 17.48
N ALA A 150 4.53 6.10 16.19
CA ALA A 150 3.65 6.56 15.10
C ALA A 150 2.34 5.75 15.04
N PHE A 151 2.41 4.43 15.23
CA PHE A 151 1.23 3.58 15.34
C PHE A 151 0.33 3.98 16.52
N ASP A 152 0.92 4.20 17.70
CA ASP A 152 0.18 4.59 18.90
C ASP A 152 -0.51 5.95 18.70
N VAL A 153 0.16 6.94 18.09
CA VAL A 153 -0.43 8.25 17.73
C VAL A 153 -1.67 8.09 16.84
N LEU A 154 -1.61 7.25 15.81
CA LEU A 154 -2.74 7.00 14.92
C LEU A 154 -3.90 6.33 15.66
N ARG A 155 -3.62 5.26 16.41
CA ARG A 155 -4.63 4.55 17.20
C ARG A 155 -5.35 5.49 18.16
N ASP A 156 -4.60 6.24 18.95
CA ASP A 156 -5.14 7.10 20.03
C ASP A 156 -5.97 8.26 19.47
N ARG A 157 -5.79 8.59 18.18
CA ARG A 157 -6.57 9.60 17.44
C ARG A 157 -7.72 9.03 16.63
N GLY A 158 -8.08 7.76 16.88
CA GLY A 158 -9.23 7.09 16.26
C GLY A 158 -9.02 6.68 14.81
N TRP A 159 -7.78 6.59 14.34
CA TRP A 159 -7.50 6.00 13.04
C TRP A 159 -7.67 4.48 13.11
N GLN A 160 -8.37 3.94 12.11
CA GLN A 160 -8.63 2.51 12.01
C GLN A 160 -7.73 1.90 10.94
N ILE A 161 -7.11 0.77 11.26
CA ILE A 161 -6.31 0.03 10.28
C ILE A 161 -7.22 -0.72 9.29
N ALA A 162 -6.82 -0.79 8.01
CA ALA A 162 -7.56 -1.50 6.95
C ALA A 162 -7.62 -3.03 7.14
N THR A 163 -6.86 -3.57 8.10
CA THR A 163 -6.90 -4.99 8.47
C THR A 163 -7.92 -5.22 9.58
N GLY A 164 -8.58 -6.38 9.63
CA GLY A 164 -9.58 -6.65 10.67
C GLY A 164 -9.04 -7.08 12.05
N VAL A 165 -7.72 -7.07 12.25
CA VAL A 165 -7.07 -7.48 13.51
C VAL A 165 -7.12 -6.37 14.56
N SER A 166 -6.91 -6.72 15.83
CA SER A 166 -6.84 -5.73 16.91
C SER A 166 -5.53 -4.92 16.91
N PRO A 167 -5.52 -3.71 17.50
CA PRO A 167 -4.30 -2.97 17.76
C PRO A 167 -3.28 -3.75 18.61
N GLN A 168 -3.75 -4.52 19.59
CA GLN A 168 -2.92 -5.38 20.45
C GLN A 168 -2.16 -6.40 19.61
N TYR A 169 -2.85 -7.10 18.70
CA TYR A 169 -2.19 -8.04 17.78
C TYR A 169 -1.17 -7.34 16.90
N LEU A 170 -1.51 -6.18 16.34
CA LEU A 170 -0.62 -5.45 15.44
C LEU A 170 0.66 -5.00 16.11
N ARG A 171 0.60 -4.57 17.39
CA ARG A 171 1.77 -4.21 18.17
C ARG A 171 2.82 -5.33 18.19
N THR A 172 2.40 -6.59 18.33
CA THR A 172 3.29 -7.78 18.26
C THR A 172 3.90 -8.03 16.88
N ARG A 173 3.43 -7.31 15.85
CA ARG A 173 3.80 -7.50 14.45
C ARG A 173 4.49 -6.30 13.83
N LEU A 174 4.51 -5.13 14.47
CA LEU A 174 4.99 -3.89 13.86
C LEU A 174 6.38 -4.06 13.22
N ALA A 175 7.36 -4.61 13.94
CA ALA A 175 8.72 -4.85 13.42
C ALA A 175 8.78 -5.77 12.19
N SER A 176 7.74 -6.56 11.94
CA SER A 176 7.65 -7.50 10.80
C SER A 176 6.84 -6.96 9.61
N LEU A 177 6.26 -5.76 9.73
CA LEU A 177 5.44 -5.14 8.69
C LEU A 177 6.25 -4.13 7.90
N ARG A 178 6.07 -4.05 6.59
CA ARG A 178 6.68 -2.99 5.79
C ARG A 178 5.91 -1.67 5.95
N SER A 179 4.59 -1.76 5.83
CA SER A 179 3.66 -0.65 5.91
C SER A 179 2.29 -1.10 6.40
N MET A 180 1.45 -0.12 6.73
CA MET A 180 0.08 -0.30 7.19
C MET A 180 -0.78 0.87 6.71
N ASN A 181 -1.92 0.55 6.10
CA ASN A 181 -2.91 1.55 5.72
C ASN A 181 -3.93 1.79 6.84
N PHE A 182 -4.18 3.06 7.13
CA PHE A 182 -5.11 3.56 8.11
C PHE A 182 -6.12 4.50 7.47
N PHE A 183 -7.34 4.48 7.98
CA PHE A 183 -8.39 5.39 7.56
C PHE A 183 -9.08 6.06 8.75
N LYS A 184 -9.59 7.27 8.51
CA LYS A 184 -10.39 8.05 9.46
C LYS A 184 -11.46 8.86 8.74
N GLY A 185 -12.68 8.87 9.28
CA GLY A 185 -13.82 9.58 8.68
C GLY A 185 -14.06 9.16 7.22
N ASN A 186 -14.45 10.11 6.38
CA ASN A 186 -14.70 9.87 4.95
C ASN A 186 -13.46 10.02 4.07
N TYR A 187 -12.48 10.81 4.51
CA TYR A 187 -11.37 11.25 3.65
C TYR A 187 -9.97 10.93 4.19
N GLY A 188 -9.81 10.75 5.51
CA GLY A 188 -8.50 10.46 6.08
C GLY A 188 -8.01 9.10 5.61
N ASP A 189 -6.86 9.06 4.95
CA ASP A 189 -6.20 7.86 4.42
C ASP A 189 -4.68 8.05 4.54
N ILE A 190 -4.04 7.25 5.39
CA ILE A 190 -2.61 7.30 5.68
C ILE A 190 -2.02 5.92 5.41
N ASP A 191 -1.00 5.82 4.58
CA ASP A 191 -0.17 4.62 4.49
C ASP A 191 1.12 4.88 5.27
N LEU A 192 1.24 4.23 6.44
CA LEU A 192 2.38 4.33 7.33
C LEU A 192 3.41 3.26 6.97
N HIS A 193 4.56 3.68 6.45
CA HIS A 193 5.69 2.85 6.06
C HIS A 193 6.82 2.99 7.08
N GLN A 194 7.53 1.90 7.36
CA GLN A 194 8.85 1.96 8.01
C GLN A 194 10.00 1.57 7.06
N LEU A 195 9.65 1.14 5.84
CA LEU A 195 10.61 0.80 4.77
C LEU A 195 10.12 1.34 3.44
N ALA A 196 10.96 2.14 2.81
CA ALA A 196 10.63 2.83 1.57
C ALA A 196 10.58 1.89 0.34
N TYR A 197 11.23 0.72 0.41
CA TYR A 197 11.34 -0.22 -0.71
C TYR A 197 10.79 -1.61 -0.38
N ASP A 198 10.56 -2.40 -1.43
CA ASP A 198 10.10 -3.78 -1.29
C ASP A 198 11.18 -4.69 -0.68
N GLY A 199 10.78 -5.81 -0.07
CA GLY A 199 11.72 -6.73 0.59
C GLY A 199 12.83 -7.32 -0.32
N SER A 200 12.66 -7.31 -1.65
CA SER A 200 13.73 -7.70 -2.60
C SER A 200 14.75 -6.60 -2.89
N GLN A 201 14.50 -5.39 -2.40
CA GLN A 201 15.30 -4.17 -2.58
C GLN A 201 15.77 -3.62 -1.22
N GLN A 202 15.47 -4.33 -0.14
CA GLN A 202 15.72 -3.88 1.22
C GLN A 202 17.20 -3.99 1.57
N ASN A 203 17.74 -2.92 2.14
CA ASN A 203 19.07 -2.86 2.72
C ASN A 203 19.05 -1.79 3.81
N ALA A 204 19.43 -2.15 5.04
CA ALA A 204 19.29 -1.26 6.20
C ALA A 204 20.14 0.02 6.08
N GLU A 205 21.35 -0.08 5.53
CA GLU A 205 22.20 1.09 5.30
C GLU A 205 21.58 2.00 4.23
N ASP A 206 21.10 1.42 3.14
CA ASP A 206 20.44 2.20 2.08
C ASP A 206 19.14 2.83 2.57
N ASP A 207 18.40 2.17 3.47
CA ASP A 207 17.17 2.70 4.06
C ASP A 207 17.48 3.91 4.96
N LEU A 208 18.54 3.82 5.77
CA LEU A 208 19.05 4.96 6.55
C LEU A 208 19.57 6.09 5.66
N ALA A 209 20.15 5.78 4.51
CA ALA A 209 20.74 6.75 3.61
C ALA A 209 19.69 7.73 3.02
N ILE A 210 18.45 7.27 2.80
CA ILE A 210 17.33 8.13 2.38
C ILE A 210 17.12 9.27 3.40
N TRP A 211 17.18 8.94 4.69
CA TRP A 211 17.02 9.91 5.77
C TRP A 211 18.18 10.88 5.89
N ARG A 212 19.42 10.43 5.63
CA ARG A 212 20.60 11.30 5.67
C ARG A 212 20.58 12.36 4.57
N ARG A 213 19.92 12.07 3.45
CA ARG A 213 19.77 12.95 2.28
C ARG A 213 18.41 13.63 2.21
N ALA A 214 17.62 13.54 3.28
CA ALA A 214 16.29 14.12 3.31
C ALA A 214 16.36 15.65 3.27
N ILE A 215 15.40 16.26 2.60
CA ILE A 215 15.29 17.72 2.46
C ILE A 215 14.13 18.18 3.33
N ALA A 216 14.34 19.30 4.05
CA ALA A 216 13.28 19.92 4.84
C ALA A 216 12.15 20.43 3.93
N ALA A 217 10.91 20.19 4.35
CA ALA A 217 9.72 20.61 3.63
C ALA A 217 8.61 20.98 4.62
N ARG A 218 7.49 21.50 4.09
CA ARG A 218 6.35 21.88 4.91
C ARG A 218 5.07 21.35 4.31
N PHE A 219 4.27 20.68 5.14
CA PHE A 219 2.98 20.14 4.73
C PHE A 219 1.89 20.76 5.60
N SER A 220 1.12 21.69 5.02
CA SER A 220 0.29 22.62 5.78
C SER A 220 1.14 23.37 6.83
N ASP A 221 0.85 23.22 8.12
CA ASP A 221 1.62 23.82 9.22
C ASP A 221 2.58 22.84 9.91
N VAL A 222 2.79 21.65 9.34
CA VAL A 222 3.66 20.61 9.89
C VAL A 222 5.03 20.64 9.21
N SER A 223 6.08 20.74 10.02
CA SER A 223 7.46 20.54 9.55
C SER A 223 7.67 19.06 9.26
N VAL A 224 8.06 18.75 8.04
CA VAL A 224 8.29 17.38 7.55
C VAL A 224 9.61 17.34 6.79
N VAL A 225 10.03 16.14 6.41
CA VAL A 225 11.10 15.95 5.44
C VAL A 225 10.58 15.20 4.22
N VAL A 226 11.30 15.31 3.11
CA VAL A 226 11.03 14.56 1.88
C VAL A 226 12.34 13.94 1.36
N PRO A 227 12.30 12.86 0.59
CA PRO A 227 13.51 12.31 -0.02
C PRO A 227 14.17 13.32 -0.97
N SER A 228 15.49 13.19 -1.17
CA SER A 228 16.23 13.91 -2.22
C SER A 228 15.59 13.70 -3.61
N PRO A 229 15.83 14.59 -4.60
CA PRO A 229 15.35 14.36 -5.97
C PRO A 229 15.73 13.00 -6.54
N ALA A 230 16.97 12.55 -6.34
CA ALA A 230 17.43 11.22 -6.75
C ALA A 230 16.65 10.09 -6.07
N ASP A 231 16.42 10.17 -4.75
CA ASP A 231 15.65 9.18 -4.02
C ASP A 231 14.16 9.19 -4.44
N ARG A 232 13.57 10.36 -4.73
CA ARG A 232 12.18 10.46 -5.24
C ARG A 232 12.03 9.76 -6.60
N ILE A 233 12.98 9.96 -7.52
CA ILE A 233 13.01 9.28 -8.83
C ILE A 233 13.15 7.77 -8.62
N ALA A 234 14.10 7.33 -7.79
CA ALA A 234 14.33 5.91 -7.53
C ALA A 234 13.10 5.24 -6.87
N LEU A 235 12.42 5.92 -5.93
CA LEU A 235 11.19 5.44 -5.32
C LEU A 235 10.04 5.37 -6.34
N ALA A 236 9.87 6.36 -7.20
CA ALA A 236 8.86 6.34 -8.25
C ALA A 236 9.08 5.15 -9.21
N ILE A 237 10.33 4.92 -9.65
CA ILE A 237 10.71 3.77 -10.48
C ILE A 237 10.46 2.44 -9.76
N ALA A 238 10.83 2.33 -8.47
CA ALA A 238 10.68 1.10 -7.70
C ALA A 238 9.22 0.68 -7.51
N HIS A 239 8.32 1.65 -7.29
CA HIS A 239 6.89 1.38 -7.07
C HIS A 239 6.09 1.28 -8.36
N GLY A 240 6.47 2.00 -9.41
CA GLY A 240 5.75 2.05 -10.68
C GLY A 240 6.23 1.07 -11.75
N GLY A 241 7.54 0.79 -11.80
CA GLY A 241 8.20 0.19 -12.97
C GLY A 241 8.04 -1.32 -13.16
N LEU A 242 7.67 -2.10 -12.13
CA LEU A 242 7.57 -3.58 -12.21
C LEU A 242 6.14 -4.13 -12.05
N ASP A 243 5.17 -3.29 -11.68
CA ASP A 243 3.75 -3.66 -11.58
C ASP A 243 2.88 -2.97 -12.64
N ALA A 244 3.45 -2.86 -13.85
CA ALA A 244 2.74 -2.63 -15.11
C ALA A 244 1.89 -1.35 -15.15
N HIS A 245 2.44 -0.24 -14.65
CA HIS A 245 1.79 1.07 -14.70
C HIS A 245 0.38 1.10 -14.07
N THR A 246 0.14 0.28 -13.04
CA THR A 246 -1.15 0.23 -12.32
C THR A 246 -1.57 1.62 -11.82
N HIS A 247 -0.59 2.46 -11.52
CA HIS A 247 -0.69 3.92 -11.47
C HIS A 247 0.37 4.43 -12.45
N SER A 248 0.08 5.41 -13.31
CA SER A 248 0.98 5.86 -14.40
C SER A 248 1.56 7.27 -14.20
N ASP A 249 1.01 7.97 -13.22
CA ASP A 249 1.45 9.23 -12.66
C ASP A 249 2.88 9.22 -12.08
N TRP A 250 3.47 8.06 -11.80
CA TRP A 250 4.86 7.99 -11.32
C TRP A 250 5.88 8.45 -12.37
N LEU A 251 5.58 8.35 -13.67
CA LEU A 251 6.42 8.93 -14.72
C LEU A 251 6.36 10.46 -14.68
N VAL A 252 5.20 11.03 -14.33
CA VAL A 252 5.05 12.47 -14.05
C VAL A 252 5.86 12.87 -12.82
N ASP A 253 5.83 12.05 -11.76
CA ASP A 253 6.64 12.30 -10.55
C ASP A 253 8.15 12.27 -10.86
N CYS A 254 8.61 11.34 -11.74
CA CYS A 254 9.99 11.35 -12.24
C CYS A 254 10.32 12.62 -13.03
N THR A 255 9.47 12.99 -14.01
CA THR A 255 9.69 14.17 -14.85
C THR A 255 9.82 15.44 -14.00
N VAL A 256 8.89 15.66 -13.07
CA VAL A 256 8.90 16.83 -12.18
C VAL A 256 10.17 16.89 -11.34
N ALA A 257 10.65 15.74 -10.84
CA ALA A 257 11.90 15.70 -10.09
C ALA A 257 13.13 16.00 -10.97
N ILE A 258 13.13 15.57 -12.23
CA ILE A 258 14.21 15.83 -13.20
C ILE A 258 14.23 17.30 -13.61
N GLU A 259 13.08 17.86 -13.98
CA GLU A 259 12.93 19.25 -14.42
C GLU A 259 13.16 20.26 -13.30
N GLY A 260 13.07 19.83 -12.04
CA GLY A 260 13.48 20.64 -10.89
C GLY A 260 14.97 21.02 -10.89
N GLY A 261 15.81 20.39 -11.74
CA GLY A 261 17.19 20.82 -11.99
C GLY A 261 18.24 20.31 -10.99
N ASP A 262 17.84 19.88 -9.79
CA ASP A 262 18.76 19.55 -8.70
C ASP A 262 19.04 18.04 -8.54
N VAL A 263 18.95 17.28 -9.63
CA VAL A 263 19.18 15.82 -9.56
C VAL A 263 20.68 15.52 -9.50
N ASP A 264 21.13 14.98 -8.37
CA ASP A 264 22.40 14.27 -8.29
C ASP A 264 22.27 12.92 -9.03
N TRP A 265 22.72 12.92 -10.28
CA TRP A 265 22.67 11.76 -11.16
C TRP A 265 23.61 10.63 -10.74
N ALA A 266 24.75 10.94 -10.11
CA ALA A 266 25.68 9.94 -9.62
C ALA A 266 25.06 9.18 -8.45
N LEU A 267 24.41 9.90 -7.54
CA LEU A 267 23.63 9.31 -6.46
C LEU A 267 22.47 8.45 -7.01
N LEU A 268 21.73 8.93 -8.01
CA LEU A 268 20.63 8.15 -8.61
C LEU A 268 21.14 6.81 -9.18
N LEU A 269 22.28 6.83 -9.88
CA LEU A 269 22.90 5.63 -10.43
C LEU A 269 23.30 4.64 -9.32
N ASP A 270 23.90 5.12 -8.23
CA ASP A 270 24.25 4.29 -7.07
C ASP A 270 23.01 3.65 -6.44
N VAL A 271 21.96 4.43 -6.19
CA VAL A 271 20.70 3.92 -5.63
C VAL A 271 20.08 2.87 -6.57
N ILE A 272 20.06 3.12 -7.88
CA ILE A 272 19.57 2.15 -8.88
C ILE A 272 20.37 0.84 -8.83
N ALA A 273 21.69 0.93 -8.68
CA ALA A 273 22.59 -0.22 -8.60
C ALA A 273 22.31 -1.05 -7.35
N ARG A 274 22.42 -0.41 -6.18
CA ARG A 274 22.29 -1.03 -4.86
C ARG A 274 20.91 -1.62 -4.61
N ARG A 275 19.85 -0.94 -5.07
CA ARG A 275 18.45 -1.39 -4.95
C ARG A 275 18.03 -2.36 -6.06
N GLY A 276 18.88 -2.64 -7.03
CA GLY A 276 18.58 -3.56 -8.13
C GLY A 276 17.46 -3.07 -9.06
N LEU A 277 17.39 -1.76 -9.30
CA LEU A 277 16.34 -1.12 -10.10
C LEU A 277 16.71 -0.96 -11.58
N ALA A 278 17.90 -1.39 -11.99
CA ALA A 278 18.48 -1.09 -13.32
C ALA A 278 17.51 -1.32 -14.49
N VAL A 279 16.81 -2.46 -14.54
CA VAL A 279 15.88 -2.75 -15.66
C VAL A 279 14.65 -1.84 -15.64
N ALA A 280 14.07 -1.58 -14.47
CA ALA A 280 12.93 -0.68 -14.34
C ALA A 280 13.32 0.75 -14.69
N ALA A 281 14.51 1.18 -14.24
CA ALA A 281 15.07 2.47 -14.58
C ALA A 281 15.39 2.59 -16.08
N ALA A 282 15.92 1.55 -16.71
CA ALA A 282 16.19 1.54 -18.15
C ALA A 282 14.89 1.75 -18.94
N VAL A 283 13.81 1.03 -18.61
CA VAL A 283 12.50 1.21 -19.25
C VAL A 283 11.96 2.63 -19.04
N ALA A 284 11.98 3.12 -17.80
CA ALA A 284 11.41 4.42 -17.44
C ALA A 284 12.18 5.59 -18.06
N LEU A 285 13.49 5.66 -17.80
CA LEU A 285 14.33 6.78 -18.20
C LEU A 285 14.53 6.81 -19.72
N SER A 286 14.58 5.64 -20.39
CA SER A 286 14.65 5.62 -21.85
C SER A 286 13.34 6.08 -22.49
N TYR A 287 12.18 5.77 -21.91
CA TYR A 287 10.90 6.30 -22.39
C TYR A 287 10.84 7.83 -22.23
N LEU A 288 11.17 8.33 -21.04
CA LEU A 288 11.18 9.76 -20.77
C LEU A 288 12.15 10.50 -21.69
N ALA A 289 13.35 9.97 -21.92
CA ALA A 289 14.33 10.60 -22.79
C ALA A 289 13.98 10.50 -24.29
N LEU A 290 13.56 9.32 -24.77
CA LEU A 290 13.46 9.04 -26.21
C LEU A 290 12.06 9.25 -26.81
N GLU A 291 10.99 9.07 -26.04
CA GLU A 291 9.61 9.25 -26.51
C GLU A 291 8.97 10.55 -26.04
N ILE A 292 9.38 11.05 -24.86
CA ILE A 292 8.85 12.30 -24.30
C ILE A 292 9.81 13.48 -24.53
N GLY A 293 11.13 13.26 -24.51
CA GLY A 293 12.12 14.32 -24.69
C GLY A 293 12.55 15.00 -23.39
N ILE A 294 12.40 14.34 -22.24
CA ILE A 294 12.89 14.84 -20.95
C ILE A 294 14.43 14.78 -20.93
N ALA A 295 15.05 15.84 -20.40
CA ALA A 295 16.50 16.03 -20.35
C ALA A 295 17.20 15.09 -19.33
N VAL A 296 17.28 13.80 -19.65
CA VAL A 296 18.13 12.83 -18.96
C VAL A 296 19.52 12.84 -19.63
N PRO A 297 20.63 13.06 -18.90
CA PRO A 297 21.96 13.06 -19.49
C PRO A 297 22.26 11.75 -20.23
N GLU A 298 22.78 11.83 -21.46
CA GLU A 298 23.05 10.64 -22.29
C GLU A 298 23.97 9.64 -21.58
N THR A 299 24.96 10.15 -20.85
CA THR A 299 25.91 9.35 -20.05
C THR A 299 25.23 8.58 -18.92
N VAL A 300 24.20 9.15 -18.29
CA VAL A 300 23.41 8.49 -17.25
C VAL A 300 22.55 7.39 -17.87
N LEU A 301 21.87 7.71 -18.97
CA LEU A 301 21.00 6.76 -19.65
C LEU A 301 21.80 5.55 -20.18
N ALA A 302 22.99 5.79 -20.75
CA ALA A 302 23.92 4.74 -21.18
C ALA A 302 24.35 3.83 -20.01
N GLN A 303 24.67 4.40 -18.85
CA GLN A 303 25.05 3.63 -17.66
C GLN A 303 23.90 2.79 -17.11
N VAL A 304 22.69 3.34 -17.04
CA VAL A 304 21.51 2.58 -16.58
C VAL A 304 21.23 1.40 -17.52
N VAL A 305 21.30 1.62 -18.84
CA VAL A 305 21.12 0.57 -19.84
C VAL A 305 22.19 -0.51 -19.72
N ASP A 306 23.46 -0.14 -19.58
CA ASP A 306 24.55 -1.09 -19.38
C ASP A 306 24.37 -1.91 -18.09
N MET A 307 24.03 -1.28 -16.97
CA MET A 307 23.71 -1.97 -15.71
C MET A 307 22.56 -2.95 -15.87
N ALA A 308 21.54 -2.60 -16.66
CA ALA A 308 20.39 -3.45 -16.93
C ALA A 308 20.72 -4.60 -17.87
N ASP A 309 21.60 -4.38 -18.86
CA ASP A 309 22.07 -5.39 -19.81
C ASP A 309 22.95 -6.44 -19.10
N ARG A 310 23.82 -6.02 -18.18
CA ARG A 310 24.67 -6.91 -17.34
C ARG A 310 23.87 -7.89 -16.47
N ARG A 311 22.55 -7.69 -16.29
CA ARG A 311 21.66 -8.65 -15.61
C ARG A 311 21.39 -9.91 -16.44
N GLY A 312 21.80 -9.94 -17.71
CA GLY A 312 21.67 -11.10 -18.59
C GLY A 312 20.23 -11.60 -18.69
N ALA A 313 20.02 -12.92 -18.64
CA ALA A 313 18.69 -13.52 -18.77
C ALA A 313 17.70 -13.09 -17.67
N ALA A 314 18.17 -12.64 -16.50
CA ALA A 314 17.30 -12.16 -15.43
C ALA A 314 16.52 -10.88 -15.83
N ARG A 315 17.01 -10.13 -16.82
CA ARG A 315 16.32 -8.93 -17.34
C ARG A 315 15.01 -9.28 -18.04
N LEU A 316 14.91 -10.45 -18.69
CA LEU A 316 13.74 -10.86 -19.48
C LEU A 316 12.46 -10.84 -18.64
N SER A 317 12.53 -11.40 -17.44
CA SER A 317 11.41 -11.44 -16.49
C SER A 317 11.01 -10.03 -16.02
N SER A 318 11.97 -9.12 -15.88
CA SER A 318 11.73 -7.75 -15.43
C SER A 318 11.12 -6.90 -16.55
N VAL A 319 11.62 -7.02 -17.78
CA VAL A 319 11.05 -6.39 -18.99
C VAL A 319 9.60 -6.86 -19.19
N LEU A 320 9.34 -8.18 -19.08
CA LEU A 320 7.99 -8.74 -19.13
C LEU A 320 7.06 -8.15 -18.05
N GLN A 321 7.59 -7.93 -16.84
CA GLN A 321 6.83 -7.37 -15.73
C GLN A 321 6.61 -5.84 -15.84
N ALA A 322 7.48 -5.14 -16.55
CA ALA A 322 7.36 -3.71 -16.79
C ALA A 322 6.27 -3.36 -17.81
N LYS A 323 5.97 -4.26 -18.78
CA LYS A 323 4.96 -3.99 -19.82
C LYS A 323 3.57 -3.66 -19.22
N PRO A 324 2.86 -2.62 -19.71
CA PRO A 324 1.51 -2.28 -19.28
C PRO A 324 0.52 -3.45 -19.38
N ARG A 325 -0.43 -3.52 -18.43
CA ARG A 325 -1.43 -4.61 -18.37
C ARG A 325 -2.41 -4.64 -19.54
N THR A 326 -2.62 -3.49 -20.17
CA THR A 326 -3.55 -3.28 -21.28
C THR A 326 -3.10 -3.92 -22.58
N ASP A 327 -1.82 -4.27 -22.67
CA ASP A 327 -1.15 -4.61 -23.93
C ASP A 327 -0.86 -6.13 -24.02
N PHE A 328 -1.51 -6.93 -23.19
CA PHE A 328 -1.25 -8.37 -23.07
C PHE A 328 -2.23 -9.24 -23.86
N GLY A 329 -1.69 -10.17 -24.65
CA GLY A 329 -2.40 -11.37 -25.10
C GLY A 329 -2.39 -12.49 -24.05
N ALA A 330 -3.14 -13.58 -24.29
CA ALA A 330 -3.32 -14.68 -23.32
C ALA A 330 -2.00 -15.35 -22.87
N LEU A 331 -1.04 -15.54 -23.79
CA LEU A 331 0.27 -16.17 -23.51
C LEU A 331 1.18 -15.31 -22.63
N THR A 332 1.14 -13.98 -22.79
CA THR A 332 1.89 -13.04 -21.95
C THR A 332 1.35 -12.94 -20.53
N TRP A 333 0.05 -13.21 -20.34
CA TRP A 333 -0.57 -13.22 -19.02
C TRP A 333 -0.09 -14.40 -18.16
N LEU A 334 0.00 -15.61 -18.73
CA LEU A 334 0.47 -16.81 -18.05
C LEU A 334 1.95 -16.73 -17.64
N SER A 335 2.80 -16.28 -18.57
CA SER A 335 4.24 -16.12 -18.33
C SER A 335 4.54 -15.06 -17.26
N ARG A 336 3.76 -13.97 -17.21
CA ARG A 336 3.82 -12.99 -16.11
C ARG A 336 3.38 -13.59 -14.78
N GLY A 337 2.31 -14.39 -14.76
CA GLY A 337 1.85 -15.07 -13.55
C GLY A 337 2.95 -15.90 -12.90
N PHE A 338 3.69 -16.65 -13.72
CA PHE A 338 4.86 -17.42 -13.29
C PHE A 338 6.02 -16.53 -12.81
N ALA A 339 6.37 -15.48 -13.57
CA ALA A 339 7.41 -14.51 -13.19
C ALA A 339 7.10 -13.81 -11.86
N LYS A 340 5.83 -13.40 -11.66
CA LYS A 340 5.34 -12.81 -10.40
C LYS A 340 5.44 -13.83 -9.26
N GLN A 341 5.06 -15.08 -9.48
CA GLN A 341 5.15 -16.13 -8.47
C GLN A 341 6.61 -16.39 -8.06
N LEU A 342 7.55 -16.40 -9.01
CA LEU A 342 8.99 -16.50 -8.74
C LEU A 342 9.52 -15.30 -7.95
N ARG A 343 9.10 -14.07 -8.29
CA ARG A 343 9.43 -12.85 -7.55
C ARG A 343 8.92 -12.93 -6.11
N LEU A 344 7.66 -13.32 -5.91
CA LEU A 344 7.05 -13.48 -4.59
C LEU A 344 7.76 -14.57 -3.76
N ARG A 345 8.23 -15.65 -4.39
CA ARG A 345 9.07 -16.67 -3.72
C ARG A 345 10.43 -16.13 -3.30
N ARG A 346 11.03 -15.21 -4.07
CA ARG A 346 12.29 -14.52 -3.76
C ARG A 346 12.13 -13.37 -2.74
N LYS A 347 10.93 -12.81 -2.54
CA LYS A 347 10.60 -11.85 -1.46
C LYS A 347 10.71 -12.46 -0.04
N LYS A 348 11.31 -13.65 0.13
CA LYS A 348 11.52 -14.33 1.42
C LYS A 348 12.63 -13.71 2.29
N GLY A 349 12.89 -12.41 2.17
CA GLY A 349 13.43 -11.64 3.29
C GLY A 349 12.28 -11.34 4.24
N ARG A 350 11.94 -12.26 5.14
CA ARG A 350 10.94 -11.98 6.16
C ARG A 350 11.59 -10.99 7.15
N LEU A 351 11.01 -9.80 7.26
CA LEU A 351 11.28 -8.93 8.40
C LEU A 351 11.16 -9.74 9.69
N LYS A 352 12.12 -9.53 10.60
CA LYS A 352 12.27 -10.36 11.79
C LYS A 352 10.96 -10.35 12.58
N GLN A 353 10.39 -11.53 12.81
CA GLN A 353 9.28 -11.66 13.75
C GLN A 353 9.88 -11.70 15.15
N THR A 354 9.62 -10.66 15.94
CA THR A 354 10.05 -10.57 17.34
C THR A 354 9.31 -11.56 18.22
N GLU A 355 8.02 -11.82 17.94
CA GLU A 355 7.19 -12.76 18.70
C GLU A 355 6.62 -13.88 17.82
N PRO A 356 6.45 -15.11 18.34
CA PRO A 356 5.77 -16.18 17.60
C PRO A 356 4.32 -15.81 17.29
N ASN A 357 3.82 -16.22 16.12
CA ASN A 357 2.42 -16.04 15.73
C ASN A 357 1.56 -17.19 16.24
N ILE A 358 1.03 -17.04 17.45
CA ILE A 358 0.15 -18.02 18.09
C ILE A 358 -1.22 -17.99 17.42
N VAL A 359 -1.53 -19.05 16.68
CA VAL A 359 -2.81 -19.22 15.98
C VAL A 359 -3.43 -20.56 16.35
N TRP A 360 -4.59 -20.52 16.99
CA TRP A 360 -5.40 -21.69 17.30
C TRP A 360 -6.37 -21.97 16.16
N ARG A 361 -6.34 -23.19 15.64
CA ARG A 361 -7.22 -23.62 14.54
C ARG A 361 -8.52 -24.16 15.12
N GLY A 362 -9.63 -23.54 14.75
CA GLY A 362 -10.96 -23.96 15.18
C GLY A 362 -11.38 -25.25 14.49
N LYS A 363 -11.90 -26.19 15.27
CA LYS A 363 -12.51 -27.43 14.77
C LYS A 363 -14.03 -27.35 14.91
N SER A 364 -14.76 -27.81 13.90
CA SER A 364 -16.21 -27.92 13.99
C SER A 364 -16.58 -29.06 14.93
N MET A 365 -17.55 -28.86 15.80
CA MET A 365 -18.10 -29.90 16.67
C MET A 365 -19.58 -30.13 16.38
N THR A 366 -19.99 -31.39 16.39
CA THR A 366 -21.38 -31.81 16.58
C THR A 366 -21.62 -31.94 18.08
N ALA A 367 -22.38 -31.03 18.66
CA ALA A 367 -22.84 -31.17 20.05
C ALA A 367 -24.34 -30.89 20.12
N LYS A 368 -25.02 -31.50 21.10
CA LYS A 368 -26.38 -31.11 21.49
C LYS A 368 -26.31 -29.72 22.13
N ALA A 369 -27.27 -28.86 21.80
CA ALA A 369 -27.39 -27.52 22.38
C ALA A 369 -27.52 -27.64 23.91
N ALA A 370 -26.41 -27.52 24.63
CA ALA A 370 -26.38 -27.38 26.08
C ALA A 370 -25.94 -25.94 26.36
N GLY A 371 -26.87 -25.14 26.89
CA GLY A 371 -26.66 -23.74 27.23
C GLY A 371 -27.94 -22.93 27.00
N GLY A 372 -28.36 -22.18 28.03
CA GLY A 372 -29.49 -21.24 27.97
C GLY A 372 -29.23 -20.05 27.03
N PRO A 373 -30.19 -19.11 26.91
CA PRO A 373 -30.21 -18.08 25.87
C PRO A 373 -29.24 -16.92 26.16
N ALA A 374 -27.94 -17.19 26.20
CA ALA A 374 -26.95 -16.10 26.24
C ALA A 374 -27.03 -15.29 24.93
N PRO A 375 -26.95 -13.95 24.94
CA PRO A 375 -26.95 -13.18 23.72
C PRO A 375 -25.69 -13.45 22.89
N PHE A 376 -25.81 -13.36 21.56
CA PHE A 376 -24.64 -13.32 20.71
C PHE A 376 -23.93 -11.97 20.88
N VAL A 377 -22.68 -12.00 21.28
CA VAL A 377 -21.85 -10.82 21.56
C VAL A 377 -20.63 -10.76 20.66
N LEU A 378 -20.05 -9.58 20.50
CA LEU A 378 -18.77 -9.41 19.78
C LEU A 378 -17.56 -9.49 20.71
N SER A 379 -17.75 -9.36 22.01
CA SER A 379 -16.68 -9.38 23.00
C SER A 379 -17.22 -9.94 24.32
N GLN A 380 -16.43 -10.78 24.99
CA GLN A 380 -16.78 -11.37 26.28
C GLN A 380 -15.51 -11.64 27.10
N ALA A 381 -15.52 -11.22 28.37
CA ALA A 381 -14.48 -11.59 29.33
C ALA A 381 -14.57 -13.09 29.68
N LEU A 382 -13.43 -13.74 29.88
CA LEU A 382 -13.34 -15.13 30.29
C LEU A 382 -13.17 -15.21 31.81
N ASP A 383 -13.93 -16.09 32.45
CA ASP A 383 -13.82 -16.35 33.88
C ASP A 383 -12.55 -17.15 34.17
N GLU A 384 -11.52 -16.46 34.66
CA GLU A 384 -10.22 -17.06 35.00
C GLU A 384 -10.22 -17.71 36.40
N PRO A 385 -9.44 -18.79 36.61
CA PRO A 385 -9.24 -19.37 37.94
C PRO A 385 -8.55 -18.35 38.87
N GLN A 386 -9.15 -18.11 40.04
CA GLN A 386 -8.65 -17.12 41.00
C GLN A 386 -7.32 -17.59 41.63
N GLY A 387 -6.33 -16.69 41.66
CA GLY A 387 -5.08 -16.90 42.39
C GLY A 387 -4.03 -17.77 41.69
N GLU A 388 -4.36 -18.39 40.55
CA GLU A 388 -3.42 -19.16 39.75
C GLU A 388 -2.62 -18.25 38.81
N ALA A 389 -1.28 -18.35 38.89
CA ALA A 389 -0.38 -17.68 37.97
C ALA A 389 0.51 -18.74 37.31
N GLY A 390 0.65 -18.67 35.98
CA GLY A 390 1.40 -19.68 35.24
C GLY A 390 0.88 -19.92 33.84
N GLU A 391 1.49 -20.89 33.17
CA GLU A 391 1.00 -21.38 31.88
C GLU A 391 -0.15 -22.37 32.13
N MET A 392 -1.28 -22.16 31.45
CA MET A 392 -2.44 -23.04 31.51
C MET A 392 -2.92 -23.37 30.10
N MET A 393 -3.57 -24.52 29.97
CA MET A 393 -4.31 -24.88 28.77
C MET A 393 -5.73 -24.33 28.86
N LEU A 394 -6.13 -23.56 27.84
CA LEU A 394 -7.48 -23.03 27.70
C LEU A 394 -8.22 -23.78 26.57
N ASP A 395 -9.35 -24.38 26.93
CA ASP A 395 -10.31 -25.02 26.02
C ASP A 395 -11.56 -24.15 25.89
N LEU A 396 -11.81 -23.65 24.68
CA LEU A 396 -12.93 -22.77 24.34
C LEU A 396 -13.90 -23.43 23.37
N VAL A 397 -15.18 -23.34 23.67
CA VAL A 397 -16.26 -23.70 22.74
C VAL A 397 -17.15 -22.49 22.55
N VAL A 398 -17.34 -22.10 21.30
CA VAL A 398 -18.21 -20.98 20.92
C VAL A 398 -19.26 -21.42 19.92
N ARG A 399 -20.46 -20.85 20.03
CA ARG A 399 -21.52 -20.95 19.03
C ARG A 399 -21.54 -19.68 18.19
N ILE A 400 -21.69 -19.83 16.88
CA ILE A 400 -21.78 -18.71 15.91
C ILE A 400 -22.86 -19.01 14.88
N VAL A 401 -23.41 -17.97 14.28
CA VAL A 401 -24.27 -18.07 13.09
C VAL A 401 -23.47 -17.65 11.87
N VAL A 402 -23.27 -18.56 10.92
CA VAL A 402 -22.46 -18.30 9.73
C VAL A 402 -23.37 -17.94 8.55
N PRO A 403 -23.15 -16.80 7.87
CA PRO A 403 -23.85 -16.46 6.63
C PRO A 403 -23.58 -17.48 5.50
N PRO A 404 -24.45 -17.56 4.48
CA PRO A 404 -24.33 -18.53 3.36
C PRO A 404 -23.23 -18.15 2.35
N VAL A 405 -22.03 -17.85 2.83
CA VAL A 405 -20.87 -17.47 2.02
C VAL A 405 -19.61 -18.18 2.50
N ARG A 406 -18.68 -18.42 1.58
CA ARG A 406 -17.35 -18.92 1.96
C ARG A 406 -16.59 -17.79 2.66
N ARG A 407 -16.20 -17.99 3.92
CA ARG A 407 -15.55 -16.93 4.71
C ARG A 407 -14.56 -17.44 5.74
N ARG A 408 -13.70 -16.52 6.18
CA ARG A 408 -12.86 -16.69 7.36
C ARG A 408 -13.66 -16.32 8.61
N ILE A 409 -13.37 -17.03 9.69
CA ILE A 409 -13.89 -16.76 11.02
C ILE A 409 -12.67 -16.42 11.86
N GLU A 410 -12.64 -15.21 12.37
CA GLU A 410 -11.49 -14.62 13.05
C GLU A 410 -11.94 -14.16 14.44
N MET A 411 -11.25 -14.60 15.47
CA MET A 411 -11.42 -14.13 16.84
C MET A 411 -10.03 -13.92 17.46
N GLU A 412 -9.95 -13.13 18.51
CA GLU A 412 -8.70 -12.84 19.21
C GLU A 412 -8.92 -12.92 20.72
N ILE A 413 -7.90 -13.38 21.44
CA ILE A 413 -7.86 -13.31 22.90
C ILE A 413 -6.84 -12.24 23.27
N ASN A 414 -7.26 -11.26 24.06
CA ASN A 414 -6.45 -10.13 24.50
C ASN A 414 -6.52 -10.00 26.03
N ALA A 415 -5.47 -9.45 26.64
CA ALA A 415 -5.36 -9.19 28.08
C ALA A 415 -4.96 -7.72 28.28
N GLY A 416 -5.94 -6.82 28.39
CA GLY A 416 -5.72 -5.37 28.29
C GLY A 416 -5.01 -5.00 26.98
N ASP A 417 -3.80 -4.44 27.08
CA ASP A 417 -2.99 -4.04 25.91
C ASP A 417 -2.15 -5.16 25.28
N ARG A 418 -2.18 -6.37 25.87
CA ARG A 418 -1.39 -7.51 25.40
C ARG A 418 -2.25 -8.44 24.54
N HIS A 419 -1.70 -8.85 23.40
CA HIS A 419 -2.30 -9.92 22.61
C HIS A 419 -1.91 -11.29 23.16
N VAL A 420 -2.84 -12.24 23.18
CA VAL A 420 -2.60 -13.61 23.68
C VAL A 420 -2.59 -14.61 22.53
N ALA A 421 -3.68 -14.70 21.78
CA ALA A 421 -3.80 -15.67 20.70
C ALA A 421 -4.80 -15.24 19.63
N ARG A 422 -4.58 -15.70 18.39
CA ARG A 422 -5.56 -15.63 17.31
C ARG A 422 -6.29 -16.94 17.16
N LEU A 423 -7.61 -16.87 17.03
CA LEU A 423 -8.47 -18.02 16.80
C LEU A 423 -9.01 -17.95 15.37
N ARG A 424 -8.75 -19.00 14.59
CA ARG A 424 -9.06 -19.02 13.16
C ARG A 424 -9.79 -20.28 12.74
N SER A 425 -10.91 -20.11 12.04
CA SER A 425 -11.63 -21.18 11.36
C SER A 425 -12.05 -20.76 9.94
N MET A 426 -12.42 -21.73 9.11
CA MET A 426 -12.89 -21.52 7.74
C MET A 426 -14.29 -22.11 7.56
N ALA A 427 -15.23 -21.28 7.11
CA ALA A 427 -16.49 -21.76 6.57
C ALA A 427 -16.33 -21.98 5.06
N ILE A 428 -16.23 -23.25 4.66
CA ILE A 428 -16.06 -23.63 3.24
C ILE A 428 -17.43 -23.79 2.56
N SER A 429 -18.41 -24.38 3.26
CA SER A 429 -19.77 -24.53 2.76
C SER A 429 -20.50 -23.19 2.65
N ARG A 430 -21.32 -23.05 1.60
CA ARG A 430 -22.22 -21.90 1.37
C ARG A 430 -23.62 -22.10 1.94
N SER A 431 -23.87 -23.19 2.67
CA SER A 431 -25.18 -23.46 3.28
C SER A 431 -25.53 -22.51 4.43
N GLY A 432 -24.56 -21.79 4.99
CA GLY A 432 -24.73 -20.99 6.19
C GLY A 432 -25.05 -21.86 7.42
N GLY A 433 -25.67 -21.24 8.42
CA GLY A 433 -26.24 -21.89 9.60
C GLY A 433 -25.41 -21.79 10.88
N GLU A 434 -25.98 -22.29 11.98
CA GLU A 434 -25.31 -22.36 13.27
C GLU A 434 -24.13 -23.35 13.24
N ARG A 435 -23.05 -22.98 13.94
CA ARG A 435 -21.88 -23.83 14.12
C ARG A 435 -21.33 -23.71 15.53
N MET A 436 -20.85 -24.83 16.06
CA MET A 436 -20.01 -24.85 17.24
C MET A 436 -18.56 -25.04 16.85
N LEU A 437 -17.70 -24.16 17.35
CA LEU A 437 -16.26 -24.19 17.12
C LEU A 437 -15.53 -24.43 18.44
N HIS A 438 -14.62 -25.39 18.43
CA HIS A 438 -13.69 -25.65 19.52
C HIS A 438 -12.30 -25.14 19.19
N PHE A 439 -11.71 -24.44 20.14
CA PHE A 439 -10.34 -23.95 20.11
C PHE A 439 -9.63 -24.39 21.39
N ARG A 440 -8.35 -24.71 21.27
CA ARG A 440 -7.52 -25.10 22.40
C ARG A 440 -6.10 -24.55 22.23
N GLY A 441 -5.52 -24.04 23.31
CA GLY A 441 -4.12 -23.68 23.34
C GLY A 441 -3.65 -23.13 24.68
N LYS A 442 -2.34 -22.89 24.77
CA LYS A 442 -1.68 -22.40 25.98
C LYS A 442 -1.90 -20.90 26.16
N VAL A 443 -2.18 -20.47 27.37
CA VAL A 443 -2.28 -19.08 27.81
C VAL A 443 -1.45 -18.87 29.06
N LYS A 444 -0.92 -17.67 29.25
CA LYS A 444 -0.22 -17.28 30.47
C LYS A 444 -1.11 -16.36 31.30
N LEU A 445 -1.48 -16.82 32.49
CA LEU A 445 -2.25 -16.05 33.46
C LEU A 445 -1.29 -15.25 34.36
N GLU A 446 -1.65 -14.00 34.62
CA GLU A 446 -0.88 -13.08 35.45
C GLU A 446 -1.62 -12.80 36.75
N ARG A 447 -0.88 -12.80 37.85
CA ARG A 447 -1.38 -12.60 39.22
C ARG A 447 -2.03 -11.21 39.42
N THR A 448 -1.75 -10.27 38.52
CA THR A 448 -2.10 -8.84 38.59
C THR A 448 -3.38 -8.45 37.83
N GLY A 449 -4.21 -9.41 37.38
CA GLY A 449 -5.66 -9.17 37.23
C GLY A 449 -6.16 -8.45 35.98
N ARG A 450 -5.59 -8.68 34.79
CA ARG A 450 -6.23 -8.29 33.52
C ARG A 450 -6.95 -9.48 32.92
N SER A 451 -8.28 -9.48 32.99
CA SER A 451 -9.09 -10.57 32.44
C SER A 451 -8.83 -10.78 30.94
N LEU A 452 -8.70 -12.02 30.54
CA LEU A 452 -8.69 -12.46 29.15
C LEU A 452 -10.04 -12.11 28.54
N VAL A 453 -10.02 -11.42 27.40
CA VAL A 453 -11.21 -11.05 26.64
C VAL A 453 -11.15 -11.76 25.30
N LEU A 454 -12.21 -12.51 24.98
CA LEU A 454 -12.42 -13.10 23.66
C LEU A 454 -13.21 -12.12 22.79
N GLU A 455 -12.67 -11.77 21.64
CA GLU A 455 -13.26 -10.80 20.72
C GLU A 455 -13.45 -11.39 19.33
N ALA A 456 -14.65 -11.25 18.77
CA ALA A 456 -14.89 -11.51 17.36
C ALA A 456 -14.30 -10.39 16.51
N ARG A 457 -13.56 -10.77 15.46
CA ARG A 457 -12.87 -9.82 14.59
C ARG A 457 -13.35 -9.95 13.15
N PRO A 458 -13.45 -8.85 12.39
CA PRO A 458 -13.63 -8.96 10.96
C PRO A 458 -12.34 -9.52 10.32
N SER A 459 -12.46 -10.13 9.15
CA SER A 459 -11.29 -10.64 8.42
C SER A 459 -10.64 -9.59 7.51
N ARG A 460 -11.34 -8.48 7.28
CA ARG A 460 -10.90 -7.24 6.62
C ARG A 460 -11.69 -6.08 7.21
N GLN A 461 -11.08 -4.92 7.37
CA GLN A 461 -11.77 -3.71 7.81
C GLN A 461 -12.10 -2.83 6.60
N PHE A 462 -13.29 -2.26 6.59
CA PHE A 462 -13.71 -1.26 5.60
C PHE A 462 -14.05 0.05 6.30
N ARG A 463 -13.95 1.16 5.56
CA ARG A 463 -14.32 2.50 6.06
C ARG A 463 -15.80 2.58 6.40
N VAL A 464 -16.63 1.99 5.55
CA VAL A 464 -18.08 1.91 5.71
C VAL A 464 -18.51 0.46 5.40
N TRP A 465 -19.45 -0.05 6.19
CA TRP A 465 -20.03 -1.38 6.05
C TRP A 465 -21.45 -1.29 5.46
N ASP A 466 -21.58 -0.71 4.27
CA ASP A 466 -22.85 -0.49 3.55
C ASP A 466 -23.22 -1.64 2.60
N ASN A 467 -22.26 -2.49 2.26
CA ASN A 467 -22.46 -3.62 1.36
C ASN A 467 -22.70 -4.91 2.17
N GLU A 468 -23.94 -5.43 2.10
CA GLU A 468 -24.34 -6.67 2.78
C GLU A 468 -23.47 -7.88 2.43
N GLN A 469 -23.07 -8.02 1.17
CA GLN A 469 -22.19 -9.11 0.74
C GLN A 469 -20.79 -8.97 1.36
N ALA A 470 -20.28 -7.74 1.50
CA ALA A 470 -19.01 -7.48 2.18
C ALA A 470 -19.12 -7.78 3.67
N VAL A 471 -20.21 -7.36 4.33
CA VAL A 471 -20.50 -7.68 5.74
C VAL A 471 -20.56 -9.19 5.94
N ALA A 472 -21.32 -9.90 5.11
CA ALA A 472 -21.46 -11.36 5.17
C ALA A 472 -20.13 -12.09 4.95
N THR A 473 -19.24 -11.56 4.11
CA THR A 473 -17.96 -12.19 3.78
C THR A 473 -16.85 -11.86 4.79
N TYR A 474 -16.81 -10.63 5.28
CA TYR A 474 -15.67 -10.09 6.02
C TYR A 474 -15.97 -9.59 7.43
N GLY A 475 -17.21 -9.24 7.77
CA GLY A 475 -17.60 -8.63 9.05
C GLY A 475 -17.31 -9.53 10.25
N ALA A 476 -17.23 -8.98 11.47
CA ALA A 476 -17.10 -9.81 12.67
C ALA A 476 -18.37 -10.67 12.85
N LEU A 477 -18.21 -11.93 13.28
CA LEU A 477 -19.35 -12.78 13.62
C LEU A 477 -19.58 -12.75 15.13
N PRO A 478 -20.73 -12.24 15.61
CA PRO A 478 -21.14 -12.41 16.99
C PRO A 478 -21.11 -13.89 17.39
N PHE A 479 -20.78 -14.15 18.65
CA PHE A 479 -20.68 -15.50 19.21
C PHE A 479 -21.38 -15.60 20.56
N GLN A 480 -21.74 -16.82 20.94
CA GLN A 480 -22.07 -17.18 22.31
C GLN A 480 -20.93 -18.04 22.86
N LEU A 481 -20.38 -17.67 24.01
CA LEU A 481 -19.43 -18.54 24.71
C LEU A 481 -20.20 -19.69 25.37
N VAL A 482 -19.96 -20.92 24.88
CA VAL A 482 -20.60 -22.13 25.41
C VAL A 482 -19.81 -22.66 26.61
N SER A 483 -18.49 -22.64 26.53
CA SER A 483 -17.61 -22.97 27.65
C SER A 483 -16.22 -22.40 27.48
N ALA A 484 -15.61 -21.99 28.59
CA ALA A 484 -14.17 -21.72 28.72
C ALA A 484 -13.66 -22.53 29.91
N ARG A 485 -12.70 -23.44 29.68
CA ARG A 485 -12.12 -24.27 30.76
C ARG A 485 -10.62 -24.12 30.78
N PHE A 486 -10.08 -23.85 31.96
CA PHE A 486 -8.65 -23.78 32.22
C PHE A 486 -8.20 -25.09 32.88
N SER A 487 -7.04 -25.58 32.48
CA SER A 487 -6.41 -26.78 33.06
C SER A 487 -4.88 -26.63 33.09
N PRO A 488 -4.18 -27.31 34.02
CA PRO A 488 -2.72 -27.28 34.06
C PRO A 488 -2.10 -27.76 32.73
N THR A 489 -1.00 -27.15 32.31
CA THR A 489 -0.16 -27.70 31.24
C THR A 489 0.63 -28.87 31.81
N GLY A 490 0.12 -30.09 31.64
CA GLY A 490 0.82 -31.31 32.05
C GLY A 490 2.16 -31.53 31.36
#